data_AF-A0A3A9A2L1-F1
#
_entry.id   AF-A0A3A9A2L1-F1
#
_cell.length_a   1.000
_cell.length_b   1.000
_cell.length_c   1.000
_cell.angle_alpha   90.00
_cell.angle_beta   90.00
_cell.angle_gamma   90.00
#
_symmetry.space_group_name_H-M   'P 1'
#
loop_
_entity.id
_entity.type
_entity.pdbx_description
1 polymer ?
#
loop_
_entity_poly.entity_id
_entity_poly.type
_entity_poly.pdbx_seq_one_letter_code
_entity_poly.pdbx_strand_id
1 'polypeptide(L)'
;MDRKTTAEMAMDDVKLIKSVIERTRQDFSKVSVYFMGIGILNLSAWFLEEIAYLVRNLFGYGYPAAHAFWWGGRILLLAGYVILFVLFYKKVKKTGNEICEGMVTIWMLVLIGSMVLGQLYISLIPSGNSDKITTLWLCRELIEVLPVIFALFMTGIFTKRKPITLSAAAYSILYFVLFVSMKEVPYGTWGGAGTLASASSISIQCLMSAGMIALGIYLRGNGRKNPVARDLEVDYGN
;
A
#
# COMPACT_ATOMS: atom_id res chain seq x y z
N MET A 1 29.88 -44.66 8.42
CA MET A 1 28.81 -43.74 7.96
C MET A 1 29.22 -43.26 6.58
N ASP A 2 28.56 -43.78 5.54
CA ASP A 2 29.05 -43.76 4.17
C ASP A 2 28.83 -42.38 3.52
N ARG A 3 29.86 -41.81 2.88
CA ARG A 3 29.82 -40.46 2.29
C ARG A 3 28.74 -40.35 1.21
N LYS A 4 28.37 -41.46 0.57
CA LYS A 4 27.29 -41.52 -0.42
C LYS A 4 25.92 -41.18 0.18
N THR A 5 25.61 -41.69 1.37
CA THR A 5 24.32 -41.45 2.03
C THR A 5 24.20 -39.99 2.47
N THR A 6 25.30 -39.37 2.89
CA THR A 6 25.34 -37.94 3.24
C THR A 6 25.13 -37.04 2.03
N ALA A 7 25.66 -37.41 0.86
CA ALA A 7 25.48 -36.65 -0.38
C ALA A 7 24.04 -36.73 -0.92
N GLU A 8 23.40 -37.90 -0.84
CA GLU A 8 22.00 -38.08 -1.25
C GLU A 8 21.04 -37.30 -0.33
N MET A 9 21.23 -37.36 0.99
CA MET A 9 20.43 -36.55 1.93
C MET A 9 20.60 -35.04 1.69
N ALA A 10 21.83 -34.59 1.44
CA ALA A 10 22.08 -33.19 1.11
C ALA A 10 21.43 -32.77 -0.22
N MET A 11 21.40 -33.64 -1.23
CA MET A 11 20.71 -33.38 -2.50
C MET A 11 19.19 -33.28 -2.32
N ASP A 12 18.59 -34.11 -1.47
CA ASP A 12 17.16 -34.07 -1.20
C ASP A 12 16.77 -32.85 -0.36
N ASP A 13 17.60 -32.44 0.60
CA ASP A 13 17.42 -31.18 1.33
C ASP A 13 17.47 -29.97 0.39
N VAL A 14 18.43 -29.95 -0.55
CA VAL A 14 18.54 -28.89 -1.57
C VAL A 14 17.31 -28.85 -2.47
N LYS A 15 16.79 -30.01 -2.91
CA LYS A 15 15.54 -30.08 -3.69
C LYS A 15 14.35 -29.58 -2.89
N LEU A 16 14.26 -29.95 -1.61
CA LEU A 16 13.19 -29.52 -0.72
C LEU A 16 13.23 -27.99 -0.53
N ILE A 17 14.41 -27.42 -0.27
CA ILE A 17 14.62 -25.97 -0.19
C ILE A 17 14.23 -25.28 -1.49
N LYS A 18 14.66 -25.80 -2.66
CA LYS A 18 14.31 -25.23 -3.96
C LYS A 18 12.79 -25.23 -4.18
N SER A 19 12.12 -26.34 -3.83
CA SER A 19 10.66 -26.45 -3.93
C SER A 19 9.92 -25.45 -3.03
N VAL A 20 10.41 -25.25 -1.79
CA VAL A 20 9.85 -24.29 -0.83
C VAL A 20 10.05 -22.85 -1.34
N ILE A 21 11.22 -22.52 -1.89
CA ILE A 21 11.50 -21.20 -2.47
C ILE A 21 10.59 -20.94 -3.68
N GLU A 22 10.46 -21.91 -4.58
CA GLU A 22 9.61 -21.80 -5.78
C GLU A 22 8.13 -21.57 -5.40
N ARG A 23 7.63 -22.32 -4.41
CA ARG A 23 6.25 -22.19 -3.89
C ARG A 23 6.03 -20.84 -3.23
N THR A 24 6.94 -20.42 -2.35
CA THR A 24 6.90 -19.12 -1.66
C THR A 24 6.90 -17.96 -2.67
N ARG A 25 7.65 -18.10 -3.76
CA ARG A 25 7.71 -17.12 -4.85
C ARG A 25 6.42 -17.04 -5.65
N GLN A 26 5.79 -18.16 -5.97
CA GLN A 26 4.47 -18.17 -6.61
C GLN A 26 3.42 -17.49 -5.72
N ASP A 27 3.53 -17.63 -4.41
CA ASP A 27 2.61 -17.02 -3.46
C ASP A 27 2.83 -15.50 -3.32
N PHE A 28 4.07 -15.03 -3.27
CA PHE A 28 4.37 -13.60 -3.34
C PHE A 28 3.92 -12.96 -4.66
N SER A 29 3.98 -13.69 -5.78
CA SER A 29 3.41 -13.22 -7.05
C SER A 29 1.89 -13.04 -6.97
N LYS A 30 1.17 -13.89 -6.23
CA LYS A 30 -0.28 -13.70 -6.00
C LYS A 30 -0.54 -12.45 -5.15
N VAL A 31 0.23 -12.25 -4.08
CA VAL A 31 0.13 -11.05 -3.23
C VAL A 31 0.55 -9.77 -3.98
N SER A 32 1.41 -9.88 -4.98
CA SER A 32 1.80 -8.74 -5.81
C SER A 32 0.61 -8.08 -6.52
N VAL A 33 -0.35 -8.89 -6.99
CA VAL A 33 -1.56 -8.41 -7.67
C VAL A 33 -2.49 -7.71 -6.69
N TYR A 34 -2.50 -8.13 -5.43
CA TYR A 34 -3.25 -7.45 -4.37
C TYR A 34 -2.75 -6.01 -4.16
N PHE A 35 -1.43 -5.81 -4.07
CA PHE A 35 -0.84 -4.48 -3.96
C PHE A 35 -1.09 -3.59 -5.18
N MET A 36 -0.97 -4.14 -6.39
CA MET A 36 -1.36 -3.41 -7.60
C MET A 36 -2.84 -3.02 -7.57
N GLY A 37 -3.71 -3.90 -7.08
CA GLY A 37 -5.14 -3.63 -6.90
C GLY A 37 -5.41 -2.47 -5.95
N ILE A 38 -4.73 -2.42 -4.79
CA ILE A 38 -4.81 -1.27 -3.87
C ILE A 38 -4.41 0.02 -4.60
N GLY A 39 -3.31 -0.01 -5.35
CA GLY A 39 -2.82 1.17 -6.04
C GLY A 39 -3.74 1.67 -7.16
N ILE A 40 -4.31 0.77 -7.95
CA ILE A 40 -5.30 1.11 -8.99
C ILE A 40 -6.57 1.68 -8.35
N LEU A 41 -7.01 1.12 -7.23
CA LEU A 41 -8.19 1.62 -6.52
C LEU A 41 -7.96 3.05 -6.00
N ASN A 42 -6.80 3.31 -5.39
CA ASN A 42 -6.43 4.65 -4.93
C ASN A 42 -6.29 5.64 -6.10
N LEU A 43 -5.72 5.21 -7.22
CA LEU A 43 -5.64 6.02 -8.43
C LEU A 43 -7.03 6.37 -8.99
N SER A 44 -7.97 5.44 -8.94
CA SER A 44 -9.36 5.66 -9.38
C SER A 44 -10.08 6.66 -8.48
N ALA A 45 -9.89 6.55 -7.16
CA ALA A 45 -10.47 7.47 -6.19
C ALA A 45 -9.87 8.88 -6.32
N TRP A 46 -8.55 8.96 -6.54
CA TRP A 46 -7.85 10.20 -6.85
C TRP A 46 -8.43 10.88 -8.11
N PHE A 47 -8.71 10.12 -9.16
CA PHE A 47 -9.33 10.65 -10.37
C PHE A 47 -10.73 11.23 -10.12
N LEU A 48 -11.54 10.59 -9.27
CA LEU A 48 -12.84 11.13 -8.85
C LEU A 48 -12.70 12.40 -8.02
N GLU A 49 -11.66 12.48 -7.19
CA GLU A 49 -11.33 13.69 -6.42
C GLU A 49 -10.94 14.85 -7.33
N GLU A 50 -10.09 14.62 -8.34
CA GLU A 50 -9.73 15.61 -9.35
C GLU A 50 -10.96 16.10 -10.15
N ILE A 51 -11.88 15.21 -10.52
CA ILE A 51 -13.15 15.60 -11.14
C ILE A 51 -13.99 16.48 -10.19
N ALA A 52 -14.03 16.16 -8.90
CA ALA A 52 -14.73 16.98 -7.92
C ALA A 52 -14.16 18.40 -7.85
N TYR A 53 -12.82 18.55 -7.86
CA TYR A 53 -12.16 19.85 -7.89
C TYR A 53 -12.40 20.60 -9.21
N LEU A 54 -12.35 19.91 -10.35
CA LEU A 54 -12.69 20.48 -11.65
C LEU A 54 -14.11 21.07 -11.65
N VAL A 55 -15.09 20.31 -11.14
CA VAL A 55 -16.48 20.77 -11.02
C VAL A 55 -16.59 22.00 -10.10
N ARG A 56 -15.85 22.03 -8.98
CA ARG A 56 -15.82 23.21 -8.08
C ARG A 56 -15.23 24.44 -8.75
N ASN A 57 -14.16 24.26 -9.51
CA ASN A 57 -13.50 25.37 -10.22
C ASN A 57 -14.37 25.95 -11.34
N LEU A 58 -15.13 25.09 -12.04
CA LEU A 58 -15.98 25.52 -13.16
C LEU A 58 -17.36 26.06 -12.73
N PHE A 59 -17.99 25.44 -11.72
CA PHE A 59 -19.39 25.70 -11.36
C PHE A 59 -19.58 26.22 -9.93
N GLY A 60 -18.50 26.37 -9.17
CA GLY A 60 -18.50 26.87 -7.79
C GLY A 60 -18.59 25.77 -6.72
N TYR A 61 -18.18 26.13 -5.50
CA TYR A 61 -18.03 25.20 -4.36
C TYR A 61 -19.35 24.58 -3.85
N GLY A 62 -20.49 25.22 -4.13
CA GLY A 62 -21.82 24.74 -3.71
C GLY A 62 -22.48 23.75 -4.67
N TYR A 63 -21.84 23.41 -5.79
CA TYR A 63 -22.47 22.57 -6.81
C TYR A 63 -22.57 21.10 -6.33
N PRO A 64 -23.76 20.49 -6.30
CA PRO A 64 -23.99 19.19 -5.67
C PRO A 64 -23.20 18.05 -6.33
N ALA A 65 -22.88 18.17 -7.63
CA ALA A 65 -22.08 17.17 -8.32
C ALA A 65 -20.66 17.04 -7.75
N ALA A 66 -20.05 18.14 -7.28
CA ALA A 66 -18.73 18.07 -6.64
C ALA A 66 -18.76 17.23 -5.35
N HIS A 67 -19.82 17.38 -4.55
CA HIS A 67 -20.03 16.56 -3.36
C HIS A 67 -20.26 15.09 -3.71
N ALA A 68 -21.01 14.80 -4.79
CA ALA A 68 -21.25 13.45 -5.25
C ALA A 68 -19.97 12.73 -5.68
N PHE A 69 -19.10 13.40 -6.46
CA PHE A 69 -17.81 12.83 -6.86
C PHE A 69 -16.87 12.62 -5.67
N TRP A 70 -16.82 13.58 -4.74
CA TRP A 70 -16.02 13.48 -3.52
C TRP A 70 -16.42 12.28 -2.65
N TRP A 71 -17.73 12.14 -2.35
CA TRP A 71 -18.25 11.01 -1.58
C TRP A 71 -18.16 9.70 -2.36
N GLY A 72 -18.38 9.74 -3.67
CA GLY A 72 -18.24 8.59 -4.56
C GLY A 72 -16.85 7.97 -4.48
N GLY A 73 -15.79 8.79 -4.46
CA GLY A 73 -14.42 8.32 -4.27
C GLY A 73 -14.19 7.58 -2.95
N ARG A 74 -14.75 8.08 -1.84
CA ARG A 74 -14.62 7.44 -0.51
C ARG A 74 -15.37 6.12 -0.43
N ILE A 75 -16.58 6.06 -0.99
CA ILE A 75 -17.38 4.84 -1.05
C ILE A 75 -16.68 3.79 -1.94
N LEU A 76 -16.15 4.22 -3.09
CA LEU A 76 -15.37 3.37 -3.98
C LEU A 76 -14.15 2.76 -3.26
N LEU A 77 -13.39 3.57 -2.51
CA LEU A 77 -12.24 3.09 -1.73
C LEU A 77 -12.66 2.03 -0.72
N LEU A 78 -13.67 2.32 0.11
CA LEU A 78 -14.10 1.41 1.15
C LEU A 78 -14.64 0.09 0.57
N ALA A 79 -15.52 0.18 -0.43
CA ALA A 79 -16.07 -1.00 -1.10
C ALA A 79 -14.99 -1.80 -1.82
N GLY A 80 -14.09 -1.12 -2.53
CA GLY A 80 -12.98 -1.75 -3.25
C GLY A 80 -12.01 -2.46 -2.31
N TYR A 81 -11.69 -1.86 -1.15
CA TYR A 81 -10.91 -2.51 -0.11
C TYR A 81 -11.60 -3.79 0.38
N VAL A 82 -12.87 -3.73 0.77
CA VAL A 82 -13.62 -4.92 1.22
C VAL A 82 -13.63 -6.02 0.15
N ILE A 83 -13.85 -5.67 -1.12
CA ILE A 83 -13.84 -6.63 -2.23
C ILE A 83 -12.44 -7.25 -2.39
N LEU A 84 -11.38 -6.44 -2.41
CA LEU A 84 -10.00 -6.93 -2.51
C LEU A 84 -9.66 -7.86 -1.36
N PHE A 85 -10.07 -7.53 -0.13
CA PHE A 85 -9.88 -8.41 1.03
C PHE A 85 -10.51 -9.77 0.82
N VAL A 86 -11.81 -9.81 0.51
CA VAL A 86 -12.54 -11.08 0.38
C VAL A 86 -11.95 -11.95 -0.72
N LEU A 87 -11.58 -11.35 -1.86
CA LEU A 87 -11.01 -12.08 -2.99
C LEU A 87 -9.62 -12.64 -2.67
N PHE A 88 -8.72 -11.82 -2.11
CA PHE A 88 -7.34 -12.23 -1.86
C PHE A 88 -7.18 -13.06 -0.59
N TYR A 89 -7.96 -12.81 0.45
CA TYR A 89 -7.96 -13.64 1.66
C TYR A 89 -8.35 -15.09 1.33
N LYS A 90 -9.46 -15.28 0.59
CA LYS A 90 -9.86 -16.62 0.11
C LYS A 90 -8.78 -17.28 -0.75
N LYS A 91 -8.10 -16.51 -1.59
CA LYS A 91 -7.05 -17.02 -2.48
C LYS A 91 -5.80 -17.43 -1.72
N VAL A 92 -5.37 -16.63 -0.75
CA VAL A 92 -4.15 -16.88 0.03
C VAL A 92 -4.35 -18.00 1.04
N LYS A 93 -5.54 -18.11 1.65
CA LYS A 93 -5.89 -19.21 2.56
C LYS A 93 -5.81 -20.59 1.89
N LYS A 94 -6.17 -20.69 0.60
CA LYS A 94 -6.03 -21.93 -0.18
C LYS A 94 -4.58 -22.35 -0.42
N THR A 95 -3.64 -21.43 -0.32
CA THR A 95 -2.20 -21.70 -0.52
C THR A 95 -1.49 -22.14 0.75
N GLY A 96 -2.07 -21.89 1.94
CA GLY A 96 -1.46 -22.26 3.23
C GLY A 96 -0.20 -21.48 3.58
N ASN A 97 0.03 -20.32 2.95
CA ASN A 97 1.20 -19.47 3.20
C ASN A 97 0.86 -18.42 4.26
N GLU A 98 1.25 -18.68 5.50
CA GLU A 98 0.96 -17.83 6.66
C GLU A 98 1.52 -16.42 6.51
N ILE A 99 2.68 -16.26 5.87
CA ILE A 99 3.30 -14.94 5.65
C ILE A 99 2.42 -14.10 4.71
N CYS A 100 1.99 -14.70 3.60
CA CYS A 100 1.10 -14.02 2.65
C CYS A 100 -0.26 -13.71 3.28
N GLU A 101 -0.79 -14.61 4.12
CA GLU A 101 -2.07 -14.42 4.81
C GLU A 101 -1.98 -13.26 5.81
N GLY A 102 -0.92 -13.26 6.63
CA GLY A 102 -0.63 -12.18 7.57
C GLY A 102 -0.48 -10.84 6.87
N MET A 103 0.23 -10.79 5.73
CA MET A 103 0.37 -9.57 4.93
C MET A 103 -0.98 -9.03 4.45
N VAL A 104 -1.82 -9.86 3.81
CA VAL A 104 -3.14 -9.43 3.33
C VAL A 104 -4.01 -8.95 4.49
N THR A 105 -3.99 -9.68 5.62
CA THR A 105 -4.79 -9.35 6.80
C THR A 105 -4.37 -8.02 7.42
N ILE A 106 -3.07 -7.79 7.63
CA ILE A 106 -2.55 -6.55 8.20
C ILE A 106 -2.89 -5.35 7.32
N TRP A 107 -2.64 -5.44 6.01
CA TRP A 107 -2.96 -4.34 5.10
C TRP A 107 -4.44 -4.00 5.10
N MET A 108 -5.31 -5.01 5.13
CA MET A 108 -6.74 -4.77 5.13
C MET A 108 -7.26 -4.17 6.43
N LEU A 109 -6.77 -4.65 7.58
CA LEU A 109 -7.07 -4.05 8.88
C LEU A 109 -6.61 -2.60 8.94
N VAL A 110 -5.42 -2.32 8.42
CA VAL A 110 -4.87 -0.97 8.34
C VAL A 110 -5.72 -0.07 7.45
N LEU A 111 -6.06 -0.49 6.23
CA LEU A 111 -6.76 0.36 5.26
C LEU A 111 -8.23 0.61 5.63
N ILE A 112 -8.97 -0.43 6.04
CA ILE A 112 -10.37 -0.27 6.47
C ILE A 112 -10.40 0.43 7.84
N GLY A 113 -9.56 -0.03 8.77
CA GLY A 113 -9.51 0.50 10.13
C GLY A 113 -9.17 1.99 10.15
N SER A 114 -8.18 2.42 9.36
CA SER A 114 -7.80 3.83 9.30
C SER A 114 -8.90 4.71 8.71
N MET A 115 -9.63 4.25 7.70
CA MET A 115 -10.80 4.98 7.16
C MET A 115 -11.92 5.13 8.19
N VAL A 116 -12.25 4.03 8.89
CA VAL A 116 -13.31 4.05 9.93
C VAL A 116 -12.90 4.94 11.10
N LEU A 117 -11.66 4.81 11.59
CA LEU A 117 -11.13 5.62 12.68
C LEU A 117 -11.02 7.10 12.29
N GLY A 118 -10.57 7.42 11.07
CA GLY A 118 -10.53 8.79 10.58
C GLY A 118 -11.92 9.44 10.52
N GLN A 119 -12.95 8.67 10.13
CA GLN A 119 -14.33 9.14 10.11
C GLN A 119 -14.89 9.36 11.52
N LEU A 120 -14.66 8.41 12.43
CA LEU A 120 -15.03 8.55 13.84
C LEU A 120 -14.34 9.76 14.46
N TYR A 121 -13.05 9.96 14.17
CA TYR A 121 -12.28 11.08 14.66
C TYR A 121 -12.88 12.43 14.25
N ILE A 122 -13.18 12.64 12.95
CA ILE A 122 -13.84 13.87 12.50
C ILE A 122 -15.18 14.07 13.20
N SER A 123 -15.96 13.00 13.37
CA SER A 123 -17.29 13.06 13.97
C SER A 123 -17.25 13.47 15.45
N LEU A 124 -16.10 13.28 16.11
CA LEU A 124 -15.86 13.62 17.51
C LEU A 124 -15.19 15.00 17.68
N ILE A 125 -14.70 15.63 16.60
CA ILE A 125 -14.13 16.98 16.69
C ILE A 125 -15.27 17.97 16.98
N PRO A 126 -15.15 18.80 18.03
CA PRO A 126 -16.17 19.79 18.34
C PRO A 126 -16.33 20.80 17.20
N SER A 127 -17.58 21.17 16.91
CA SER A 127 -17.89 22.20 15.93
C SER A 127 -17.44 23.57 16.42
N GLY A 128 -16.71 24.31 15.58
CA GLY A 128 -16.26 25.66 15.89
C GLY A 128 -15.07 26.07 15.02
N ASN A 129 -14.60 27.30 15.22
CA ASN A 129 -13.45 27.84 14.50
C ASN A 129 -12.43 28.37 15.50
N SER A 130 -11.52 27.50 15.96
CA SER A 130 -10.42 27.86 16.84
C SER A 130 -9.15 27.17 16.35
N ASP A 131 -7.98 27.76 16.64
CA ASP A 131 -6.69 27.20 16.22
C ASP A 131 -6.49 25.75 16.70
N LYS A 132 -7.04 25.43 17.88
CA LYS A 132 -7.03 24.06 18.42
C LYS A 132 -7.84 23.09 17.56
N ILE A 133 -9.01 23.51 17.09
CA ILE A 133 -9.88 22.70 16.21
C ILE A 133 -9.23 22.52 14.83
N THR A 134 -8.63 23.58 14.28
CA THR A 134 -7.88 23.50 13.01
C THR A 134 -6.70 22.54 13.12
N THR A 135 -5.95 22.60 14.23
CA THR A 135 -4.84 21.67 14.48
C THR A 135 -5.32 20.22 14.60
N LEU A 136 -6.42 19.97 15.31
CA LEU A 136 -7.02 18.63 15.40
C LEU A 136 -7.42 18.11 14.00
N TRP A 137 -8.00 18.96 13.16
CA TRP A 137 -8.34 18.61 11.78
C TRP A 137 -7.14 18.17 10.96
N LEU A 138 -5.99 18.84 11.11
CA LEU A 138 -4.73 18.46 10.46
C LEU A 138 -4.17 17.15 11.02
N CYS A 139 -4.25 16.93 12.34
CA CYS A 139 -3.80 15.70 12.98
C CYS A 139 -4.58 14.45 12.54
N ARG A 140 -5.79 14.60 11.98
CA ARG A 140 -6.53 13.49 11.37
C ARG A 140 -5.68 12.74 10.34
N GLU A 141 -4.87 13.45 9.55
CA GLU A 141 -4.03 12.85 8.51
C GLU A 141 -3.11 11.77 9.11
N LEU A 142 -2.59 11.98 10.33
CA LEU A 142 -1.73 11.00 11.02
C LEU A 142 -2.46 9.70 11.36
N ILE A 143 -3.76 9.74 11.67
CA ILE A 143 -4.57 8.54 11.95
C ILE A 143 -4.68 7.67 10.70
N GLU A 144 -4.70 8.31 9.53
CA GLU A 144 -4.80 7.62 8.24
C GLU A 144 -3.43 7.11 7.77
N VAL A 145 -2.35 7.87 7.98
CA VAL A 145 -1.03 7.58 7.40
C VAL A 145 -0.12 6.73 8.28
N LEU A 146 -0.09 6.92 9.61
CA LEU A 146 0.82 6.16 10.48
C LEU A 146 0.61 4.63 10.38
N PRO A 147 -0.64 4.12 10.35
CA PRO A 147 -0.88 2.70 10.14
C PRO A 147 -0.36 2.19 8.79
N VAL A 148 -0.45 3.01 7.73
CA VAL A 148 0.07 2.66 6.39
C VAL A 148 1.58 2.54 6.40
N ILE A 149 2.28 3.50 7.02
CA ILE A 149 3.72 3.46 7.19
C ILE A 149 4.13 2.18 7.94
N PHE A 150 3.43 1.85 9.02
CA PHE A 150 3.66 0.62 9.76
C PHE A 150 3.47 -0.63 8.88
N ALA A 151 2.39 -0.69 8.09
CA ALA A 151 2.15 -1.80 7.16
C ALA A 151 3.24 -1.95 6.09
N LEU A 152 3.82 -0.85 5.61
CA LEU A 152 4.96 -0.88 4.68
C LEU A 152 6.21 -1.48 5.32
N PHE A 153 6.52 -1.11 6.58
CA PHE A 153 7.62 -1.74 7.32
C PHE A 153 7.39 -3.24 7.51
N MET A 154 6.19 -3.64 7.94
CA MET A 154 5.83 -5.06 8.09
C MET A 154 5.98 -5.81 6.77
N THR A 155 5.63 -5.19 5.64
CA THR A 155 5.82 -5.77 4.31
C THR A 155 7.29 -5.99 3.97
N GLY A 156 8.15 -5.02 4.26
CA GLY A 156 9.59 -5.17 4.07
C GLY A 156 10.19 -6.28 4.93
N ILE A 157 9.77 -6.36 6.19
CA ILE A 157 10.21 -7.39 7.16
C ILE A 157 9.76 -8.78 6.72
N PHE A 158 8.47 -8.97 6.41
CA PHE A 158 7.92 -10.28 6.02
C PHE A 158 8.45 -10.78 4.69
N THR A 159 8.69 -9.88 3.74
CA THR A 159 9.29 -10.26 2.45
C THR A 159 10.81 -10.45 2.56
N LYS A 160 11.42 -10.10 3.70
CA LYS A 160 12.87 -10.07 3.94
C LYS A 160 13.65 -9.27 2.87
N ARG A 161 13.02 -8.23 2.30
CA ARG A 161 13.61 -7.43 1.22
C ARG A 161 14.07 -6.07 1.75
N LYS A 162 15.38 -5.95 1.93
CA LYS A 162 16.04 -4.70 2.36
C LYS A 162 15.61 -3.46 1.56
N PRO A 163 15.44 -3.50 0.22
CA PRO A 163 15.03 -2.32 -0.53
C PRO A 163 13.66 -1.79 -0.11
N ILE A 164 12.69 -2.67 0.17
CA ILE A 164 11.34 -2.27 0.60
C ILE A 164 11.39 -1.58 1.96
N THR A 165 12.11 -2.17 2.92
CA THR A 165 12.27 -1.59 4.26
C THR A 165 13.01 -0.24 4.22
N LEU A 166 14.04 -0.12 3.39
CA LEU A 166 14.79 1.13 3.23
C LEU A 166 13.93 2.22 2.59
N SER A 167 13.15 1.89 1.55
CA SER A 167 12.19 2.81 0.94
C SER A 167 11.11 3.25 1.92
N ALA A 168 10.59 2.33 2.76
CA ALA A 168 9.63 2.67 3.81
C ALA A 168 10.24 3.65 4.83
N ALA A 169 11.49 3.44 5.25
CA ALA A 169 12.19 4.35 6.15
C ALA A 169 12.42 5.73 5.54
N ALA A 170 12.93 5.78 4.30
CA ALA A 170 13.14 7.03 3.59
C ALA A 170 11.83 7.80 3.39
N TYR A 171 10.76 7.10 2.98
CA TYR A 171 9.44 7.70 2.85
C TYR A 171 8.89 8.21 4.18
N SER A 172 9.08 7.48 5.28
CA SER A 172 8.63 7.91 6.60
C SER A 172 9.27 9.24 7.01
N ILE A 173 10.60 9.36 6.83
CA ILE A 173 11.32 10.61 7.10
C ILE A 173 10.79 11.74 6.22
N LEU A 174 10.65 11.49 4.92
CA LEU A 174 10.11 12.47 3.97
C LEU A 174 8.70 12.92 4.37
N TYR A 175 7.82 11.98 4.71
CA TYR A 175 6.45 12.27 5.13
C TYR A 175 6.42 13.13 6.39
N PHE A 176 7.21 12.79 7.42
CA PHE A 176 7.30 13.61 8.64
C PHE A 176 7.81 15.01 8.36
N VAL A 177 8.82 15.17 7.49
CA VAL A 177 9.30 16.49 7.09
C VAL A 177 8.20 17.29 6.39
N LEU A 178 7.47 16.69 5.46
CA LEU A 178 6.36 17.35 4.75
C LEU A 178 5.21 17.71 5.70
N PHE A 179 4.85 16.81 6.61
CA PHE A 179 3.78 17.00 7.58
C PHE A 179 4.12 18.14 8.57
N VAL A 180 5.32 18.15 9.14
CA VAL A 180 5.75 19.21 10.08
C VAL A 180 5.96 20.55 9.37
N SER A 181 6.36 20.53 8.09
CA SER A 181 6.54 21.76 7.32
C SER A 181 5.22 22.49 7.03
N MET A 182 4.05 21.83 7.17
CA MET A 182 2.72 22.39 6.93
C MET A 182 2.62 23.15 5.59
N LYS A 183 3.38 22.73 4.58
CA LYS A 183 3.39 23.39 3.28
C LYS A 183 2.16 23.00 2.50
N GLU A 184 1.42 24.01 2.07
CA GLU A 184 0.31 23.85 1.15
C GLU A 184 0.79 24.01 -0.29
N VAL A 185 0.22 23.21 -1.18
CA VAL A 185 0.51 23.20 -2.61
C VAL A 185 -0.82 23.26 -3.36
N PRO A 186 -0.90 24.01 -4.48
CA PRO A 186 -2.10 24.04 -5.30
C PRO A 186 -2.35 22.64 -5.88
N TYR A 187 -3.57 22.16 -5.66
CA TYR A 187 -4.06 20.82 -6.01
C TYR A 187 -5.39 20.95 -6.76
N GLY A 188 -5.75 20.00 -7.62
CA GLY A 188 -6.99 20.12 -8.38
C GLY A 188 -7.00 21.35 -9.30
N THR A 189 -5.87 21.63 -9.96
CA THR A 189 -5.69 22.82 -10.82
C THR A 189 -6.40 22.70 -12.16
N TRP A 190 -6.98 21.54 -12.47
CA TRP A 190 -7.79 21.39 -13.68
C TRP A 190 -8.99 22.34 -13.63
N GLY A 191 -9.08 23.21 -14.63
CA GLY A 191 -10.15 24.20 -14.75
C GLY A 191 -10.04 25.44 -13.86
N GLY A 192 -8.91 25.71 -13.19
CA GLY A 192 -8.76 26.94 -12.40
C GLY A 192 -7.51 27.04 -11.52
N ALA A 193 -7.54 27.93 -10.52
CA ALA A 193 -6.40 28.26 -9.65
C ALA A 193 -5.97 27.12 -8.70
N GLY A 194 -6.76 26.04 -8.62
CA GLY A 194 -6.52 24.92 -7.69
C GLY A 194 -6.95 25.24 -6.26
N THR A 195 -7.24 24.20 -5.49
CA THR A 195 -7.45 24.27 -4.04
C THR A 195 -6.12 24.00 -3.33
N LEU A 196 -5.83 24.73 -2.25
CA LEU A 196 -4.65 24.47 -1.44
C LEU A 196 -4.84 23.16 -0.67
N ALA A 197 -3.91 22.23 -0.85
CA ALA A 197 -3.87 20.96 -0.13
C ALA A 197 -2.50 20.77 0.54
N SER A 198 -2.45 20.04 1.67
CA SER A 198 -1.19 19.76 2.34
C SER A 198 -0.29 18.89 1.46
N ALA A 199 1.00 19.25 1.37
CA ALA A 199 1.98 18.47 0.62
C ALA A 199 2.09 17.03 1.13
N SER A 200 1.89 16.82 2.43
CA SER A 200 1.86 15.49 3.06
C SER A 200 0.69 14.65 2.54
N SER A 201 -0.51 15.23 2.40
CA SER A 201 -1.69 14.53 1.87
C SER A 201 -1.48 14.10 0.42
N ILE A 202 -0.91 14.99 -0.40
CA ILE A 202 -0.57 14.65 -1.80
C ILE A 202 0.47 13.52 -1.84
N SER A 203 1.46 13.57 -0.95
CA SER A 203 2.52 12.56 -0.90
C SER A 203 1.99 11.16 -0.55
N ILE A 204 1.02 11.06 0.38
CA ILE A 204 0.41 9.77 0.72
C ILE A 204 -0.49 9.26 -0.39
N GLN A 205 -1.24 10.14 -1.07
CA GLN A 205 -1.99 9.73 -2.26
C GLN A 205 -1.08 9.15 -3.34
N CYS A 206 0.07 9.77 -3.59
CA CYS A 206 1.07 9.27 -4.53
C CYS A 206 1.67 7.91 -4.09
N LEU A 207 2.00 7.76 -2.80
CA LEU A 207 2.47 6.48 -2.26
C LEU A 207 1.41 5.38 -2.40
N MET A 208 0.17 5.67 -2.00
CA MET A 208 -0.93 4.71 -1.99
C MET A 208 -1.38 4.30 -3.39
N SER A 209 -1.20 5.17 -4.39
CA SER A 209 -1.44 4.87 -5.80
C SER A 209 -0.20 4.27 -6.46
N ALA A 210 0.74 5.12 -6.90
CA ALA A 210 1.92 4.73 -7.64
C ALA A 210 2.87 3.85 -6.83
N GLY A 211 3.08 4.15 -5.55
CA GLY A 211 3.96 3.36 -4.68
C GLY A 211 3.47 1.91 -4.50
N MET A 212 2.17 1.70 -4.34
CA MET A 212 1.57 0.36 -4.21
C MET A 212 1.62 -0.42 -5.53
N ILE A 213 1.42 0.25 -6.67
CA ILE A 213 1.61 -0.35 -8.00
C ILE A 213 3.07 -0.77 -8.17
N ALA A 214 4.02 0.13 -7.88
CA ALA A 214 5.45 -0.14 -7.99
C ALA A 214 5.89 -1.29 -7.06
N LEU A 215 5.39 -1.32 -5.83
CA LEU A 215 5.61 -2.42 -4.88
C LEU A 215 5.10 -3.75 -5.44
N GLY A 216 3.88 -3.77 -5.99
CA GLY A 216 3.34 -4.95 -6.64
C GLY A 216 4.19 -5.41 -7.84
N ILE A 217 4.58 -4.49 -8.74
CA ILE A 217 5.47 -4.82 -9.87
C ILE A 217 6.80 -5.38 -9.37
N TYR A 218 7.40 -4.79 -8.34
CA TYR A 218 8.67 -5.23 -7.76
C TYR A 218 8.58 -6.64 -7.14
N LEU A 219 7.51 -6.92 -6.40
CA LEU A 219 7.26 -8.25 -5.84
C LEU A 219 7.07 -9.29 -6.94
N ARG A 220 6.39 -8.93 -8.03
CA ARG A 220 6.17 -9.78 -9.21
C ARG A 220 7.46 -10.03 -10.01
N GLY A 221 8.24 -8.98 -10.27
CA GLY A 221 9.43 -9.00 -11.13
C GLY A 221 10.63 -9.72 -10.53
N ASN A 222 10.87 -9.57 -9.22
CA ASN A 222 11.92 -10.35 -8.53
C ASN A 222 11.50 -11.79 -8.24
N GLY A 223 10.22 -12.10 -8.42
CA GLY A 223 9.76 -13.46 -8.66
C GLY A 223 10.10 -13.98 -10.06
N ARG A 224 11.07 -13.41 -10.78
CA ARG A 224 11.66 -13.96 -12.03
C ARG A 224 13.18 -14.03 -12.02
N LYS A 225 13.85 -13.26 -11.17
CA LYS A 225 15.31 -13.12 -11.17
C LYS A 225 15.81 -13.14 -9.72
N ASN A 226 16.42 -14.24 -9.28
CA ASN A 226 17.35 -14.19 -8.16
C ASN A 226 18.47 -15.25 -8.36
N PRO A 227 19.74 -14.89 -8.07
CA PRO A 227 20.93 -15.66 -8.41
C PRO A 227 21.15 -16.91 -7.55
N VAL A 228 20.41 -17.12 -6.45
CA VAL A 228 20.55 -18.36 -5.64
C VAL A 228 20.20 -19.62 -6.45
N ALA A 229 19.32 -19.52 -7.46
CA ALA A 229 19.08 -20.61 -8.40
C ALA A 229 20.23 -20.82 -9.40
N ARG A 230 21.06 -19.79 -9.65
CA ARG A 230 22.31 -19.86 -10.44
C ARG A 230 23.49 -20.33 -9.59
N ASP A 231 23.58 -19.92 -8.33
CA ASP A 231 24.67 -20.30 -7.42
C ASP A 231 24.52 -21.76 -6.93
N LEU A 232 23.35 -22.37 -7.16
CA LEU A 232 23.08 -23.81 -6.97
C LEU A 232 23.09 -24.60 -8.29
N GLU A 233 23.34 -23.96 -9.44
CA GLU A 233 23.80 -24.67 -10.63
C GLU A 233 25.25 -25.06 -10.36
N VAL A 234 25.43 -26.14 -9.61
CA VAL A 234 26.70 -26.85 -9.57
C VAL A 234 26.97 -27.25 -11.02
N ASP A 235 28.05 -26.69 -11.57
CA ASP A 235 28.63 -27.09 -12.84
C ASP A 235 28.95 -28.59 -12.74
N TYR A 236 28.03 -29.42 -13.23
CA TYR A 236 28.34 -30.81 -13.53
C TYR A 236 29.17 -30.78 -14.81
N GLY A 237 30.46 -30.44 -14.65
CA GLY A 237 31.43 -30.46 -15.72
C GLY A 237 31.29 -31.76 -16.51
N ASN A 238 31.05 -31.62 -17.81
CA ASN A 238 31.27 -32.70 -18.77
C ASN A 238 32.74 -33.09 -18.78
#